data_AF-A0A2V5NUB1-F1
#
_entry.id   AF-A0A2V5NUB1-F1
#
_cell.length_a   1.000
_cell.length_b   1.000
_cell.length_c   1.000
_cell.angle_alpha   90.00
_cell.angle_beta   90.00
_cell.angle_gamma   90.00
#
_symmetry.space_group_name_H-M   'P 1'
#
loop_
_entity.id
_entity.type
_entity.pdbx_description
1 polymer ?
#
loop_
_entity_poly.entity_id
_entity_poly.type
_entity_poly.pdbx_seq_one_letter_code
_entity_poly.pdbx_strand_id
1 'polypeptide(L)'
;FRAADGKSGELILPWPSKVATFAVDIHNGEANFVGQPLLYKEWRLEGRATGNEMFKEGFAAPARYTLIFQGRGNRCDGADDFTHWRLVISGKKAAYAFYGELASARPDHAEQRKSVHDATVKG
;
A
#
# COMPACT_ATOMS: atom_id res chain seq x y z
N PHE A 1 14.92 0.79 8.75
CA PHE A 1 14.29 1.75 9.68
C PHE A 1 15.37 2.40 10.53
N ARG A 2 15.20 3.67 10.89
CA ARG A 2 16.09 4.39 11.79
C ARG A 2 15.25 5.19 12.78
N ALA A 3 15.53 5.02 14.06
CA ALA A 3 14.90 5.73 15.15
C ALA A 3 15.58 7.11 15.37
N ALA A 4 14.87 8.00 16.06
CA ALA A 4 15.37 9.35 16.35
C ALA A 4 16.63 9.35 17.24
N ASP A 5 16.81 8.31 18.07
CA ASP A 5 18.00 8.11 18.90
C ASP A 5 19.20 7.54 18.12
N GLY A 6 19.10 7.43 16.79
CA GLY A 6 20.15 6.96 15.90
C GLY A 6 20.21 5.44 15.74
N LYS A 7 19.45 4.66 16.52
CA LYS A 7 19.39 3.20 16.33
C LYS A 7 18.77 2.86 14.99
N SER A 8 19.28 1.83 14.34
CA SER A 8 18.73 1.30 13.10
C SER A 8 18.34 -0.17 13.24
N GLY A 9 17.63 -0.63 12.22
CA GLY A 9 17.45 -2.03 11.93
C GLY A 9 16.53 -2.23 10.75
N GLU A 10 16.44 -3.48 10.33
CA GLU A 10 15.76 -3.91 9.13
C GLU A 10 14.67 -4.90 9.49
N LEU A 11 13.56 -4.77 8.77
CA LEU A 11 12.54 -5.81 8.68
C LEU A 11 12.72 -6.48 7.32
N ILE A 12 12.89 -7.79 7.35
CA ILE A 12 13.08 -8.61 6.16
C ILE A 12 11.76 -9.35 5.93
N LEU A 13 11.17 -9.11 4.76
CA LEU A 13 9.90 -9.68 4.33
C LEU A 13 10.19 -10.60 3.12
N PRO A 14 10.39 -11.91 3.33
CA PRO A 14 10.41 -12.88 2.24
C PRO A 14 9.13 -12.83 1.41
N TRP A 15 9.15 -13.49 0.25
CA TRP A 15 7.98 -13.58 -0.62
C TRP A 15 6.72 -14.02 0.14
N PRO A 16 5.56 -13.37 -0.09
CA PRO A 16 4.34 -13.71 0.62
C PRO A 16 3.91 -15.15 0.34
N SER A 17 3.44 -15.80 1.40
CA SER A 17 2.78 -17.10 1.32
C SER A 17 1.32 -16.99 0.88
N LYS A 18 0.72 -15.81 0.99
CA LYS A 18 -0.67 -15.55 0.65
C LYS A 18 -0.84 -14.13 0.14
N VAL A 19 -1.64 -13.99 -0.92
CA VAL A 19 -2.05 -12.72 -1.49
C VAL A 19 -3.57 -12.74 -1.60
N ALA A 20 -4.22 -11.65 -1.20
CA ALA A 20 -5.66 -11.48 -1.33
C ALA A 20 -5.97 -10.07 -1.87
N THR A 21 -6.96 -10.01 -2.75
CA THR A 21 -7.44 -8.77 -3.36
C THR A 21 -8.87 -8.53 -2.88
N PHE A 22 -9.15 -7.30 -2.46
CA PHE A 22 -10.48 -6.85 -2.06
C PHE A 22 -10.86 -5.62 -2.87
N ALA A 23 -12.10 -5.56 -3.30
CA ALA A 23 -12.70 -4.40 -3.95
C ALA A 23 -14.16 -4.31 -3.53
N VAL A 24 -14.57 -3.18 -2.96
CA VAL A 24 -15.92 -2.99 -2.43
C VAL A 24 -16.39 -1.55 -2.63
N ASP A 25 -17.64 -1.38 -3.04
CA ASP A 25 -18.30 -0.09 -2.95
C ASP A 25 -18.70 0.14 -1.49
N ILE A 26 -18.08 1.14 -0.85
CA ILE A 26 -18.39 1.51 0.54
C ILE A 26 -19.51 2.55 0.63
N HIS A 27 -20.20 2.83 -0.49
CA HIS A 27 -21.35 3.73 -0.59
C HIS A 27 -21.10 5.14 -0.03
N ASN A 28 -19.88 5.68 -0.23
CA ASN A 28 -19.49 7.00 0.25
C ASN A 28 -19.67 8.13 -0.79
N GLY A 29 -20.33 7.83 -1.92
CA GLY A 29 -20.66 8.81 -2.97
C GLY A 29 -19.52 9.16 -3.94
N GLU A 30 -18.32 8.58 -3.78
CA GLU A 30 -17.24 8.78 -4.74
C GLU A 30 -17.51 8.00 -6.03
N ALA A 31 -17.43 8.68 -7.17
CA ALA A 31 -17.65 8.09 -8.48
C ALA A 31 -16.62 8.59 -9.51
N ASN A 32 -16.41 7.80 -10.56
CA ASN A 32 -15.60 8.20 -11.70
C ASN A 32 -16.37 9.15 -12.64
N PHE A 33 -15.73 9.60 -13.72
CA PHE A 33 -16.31 10.55 -14.68
C PHE A 33 -17.55 10.02 -15.44
N VAL A 34 -17.81 8.72 -15.43
CA VAL A 34 -19.02 8.09 -16.01
C VAL A 34 -20.08 7.76 -14.94
N GLY A 35 -19.92 8.25 -13.72
CA GLY A 35 -20.89 8.08 -12.63
C GLY A 35 -20.89 6.70 -11.97
N GLN A 36 -19.88 5.86 -12.23
CA GLN A 36 -19.74 4.57 -11.54
C GLN A 36 -18.99 4.75 -10.21
N PRO A 37 -19.37 4.04 -9.13
CA PRO A 37 -18.70 4.14 -7.85
C PRO A 37 -17.20 3.82 -7.94
N LEU A 38 -16.37 4.60 -7.24
CA LEU A 38 -14.96 4.29 -7.01
C LEU A 38 -14.87 3.30 -5.85
N LEU A 39 -14.46 2.07 -6.16
CA LEU A 39 -14.33 1.00 -5.19
C LEU A 39 -13.20 1.31 -4.22
N TYR A 40 -13.40 1.04 -2.94
CA TYR A 40 -12.30 0.87 -2.00
C TYR A 40 -11.59 -0.43 -2.34
N LYS A 41 -10.26 -0.36 -2.47
CA LYS A 41 -9.44 -1.50 -2.91
C LYS A 41 -8.34 -1.78 -1.91
N GLU A 42 -8.07 -3.07 -1.72
CA GLU A 42 -6.90 -3.53 -0.96
C GLU A 42 -6.18 -4.70 -1.64
N TRP A 43 -4.85 -4.68 -1.58
CA TRP A 43 -4.03 -5.88 -1.70
C TRP A 43 -3.43 -6.22 -0.35
N ARG A 44 -3.69 -7.43 0.13
CA ARG A 44 -3.14 -7.97 1.38
C ARG A 44 -2.13 -9.07 1.08
N LEU A 45 -0.88 -8.84 1.47
CA LEU A 45 0.22 -9.76 1.33
C LEU A 45 0.61 -10.25 2.72
N GLU A 46 0.61 -11.57 2.92
CA GLU A 46 0.90 -12.18 4.22
C GLU A 46 2.06 -13.19 4.12
N GLY A 47 2.96 -13.14 5.09
CA GLY A 47 4.11 -14.05 5.15
C GLY A 47 4.78 -14.08 6.51
N ARG A 48 5.92 -14.78 6.58
CA ARG A 48 6.81 -14.72 7.74
C ARG A 48 7.63 -13.44 7.69
N ALA A 49 8.02 -12.90 8.83
CA ALA A 49 8.96 -11.79 8.91
C ALA A 49 10.15 -12.16 9.79
N THR A 50 11.29 -11.54 9.51
CA THR A 50 12.43 -11.49 10.43
C THR A 50 12.87 -10.05 10.59
N GLY A 51 13.68 -9.78 11.62
CA GLY A 51 14.24 -8.46 11.84
C GLY A 51 15.54 -8.52 12.63
N ASN A 52 16.39 -7.53 12.40
CA ASN A 52 17.71 -7.40 13.02
C ASN A 52 17.80 -6.12 13.86
N GLU A 53 18.94 -5.93 14.53
CA GLU A 53 19.27 -4.71 15.28
C GLU A 53 18.12 -4.24 16.19
N MET A 54 17.54 -3.05 15.96
CA MET A 54 16.43 -2.50 16.77
C MET A 54 15.19 -3.40 16.82
N PHE A 55 15.03 -4.36 15.90
CA PHE A 55 13.91 -5.29 15.88
C PHE A 55 14.23 -6.66 16.48
N LYS A 56 15.51 -6.94 16.79
CA LYS A 56 16.00 -8.28 17.17
C LYS A 56 15.18 -8.93 18.29
N GLU A 57 14.82 -8.18 19.32
CA GLU A 57 14.04 -8.69 20.46
C GLU A 57 12.64 -9.17 20.04
N GLY A 58 11.99 -8.44 19.14
CA GLY A 58 10.67 -8.82 18.64
C GLY A 58 10.68 -10.13 17.85
N PHE A 59 11.82 -10.47 17.26
CA PHE A 59 12.03 -11.70 16.49
C PHE A 59 12.74 -12.81 17.25
N ALA A 60 12.84 -12.71 18.59
CA ALA A 60 13.24 -13.82 19.45
C ALA A 60 12.22 -14.99 19.44
N ALA A 61 11.05 -14.79 18.83
CA ALA A 61 10.08 -15.83 18.50
C ALA A 61 9.53 -15.59 17.07
N PRO A 62 8.97 -16.62 16.40
CA PRO A 62 8.39 -16.45 15.08
C PRO A 62 7.33 -15.34 15.04
N ALA A 63 7.37 -14.54 13.99
CA ALA A 63 6.41 -13.48 13.70
C ALA A 63 6.00 -13.51 12.23
N ARG A 64 4.83 -12.94 11.95
CA ARG A 64 4.25 -12.82 10.61
C ARG A 64 4.06 -11.36 10.27
N TYR A 65 4.09 -11.06 8.97
CA TYR A 65 3.68 -9.76 8.46
C TYR A 65 2.34 -9.84 7.74
N THR A 66 1.64 -8.70 7.76
CA THR A 66 0.55 -8.38 6.85
C THR A 66 0.86 -7.00 6.26
N LEU A 67 1.13 -6.95 4.96
CA LEU A 67 1.29 -5.72 4.19
C LEU A 67 0.00 -5.47 3.43
N ILE A 68 -0.62 -4.31 3.68
CA ILE A 68 -1.88 -3.90 3.06
C ILE A 68 -1.59 -2.68 2.22
N PHE A 69 -1.74 -2.79 0.91
CA PHE A 69 -1.86 -1.63 0.02
C PHE A 69 -3.34 -1.26 -0.05
N GLN A 70 -3.66 0.03 0.04
CA GLN A 70 -5.03 0.52 0.01
C GLN A 70 -5.16 1.75 -0.88
N GLY A 71 -6.33 1.90 -1.49
CA GLY A 71 -6.67 3.05 -2.29
C GLY A 71 -8.03 2.91 -2.96
N ARG A 72 -8.21 3.57 -4.09
CA ARG A 72 -9.49 3.61 -4.80
C ARG A 72 -9.30 3.51 -6.29
N GLY A 73 -10.23 2.82 -6.95
CA GLY A 73 -10.17 2.62 -8.38
C GLY A 73 -11.47 2.13 -8.96
N ASN A 74 -11.42 1.85 -10.26
CA ASN A 74 -12.49 1.12 -10.92
C ASN A 74 -12.36 -0.38 -10.63
N ARG A 75 -13.10 -1.20 -11.36
CA ARG A 75 -13.10 -2.67 -11.19
C ARG A 75 -11.80 -3.36 -11.66
N CYS A 76 -10.98 -2.72 -12.48
CA CYS A 76 -9.72 -3.31 -12.97
C CYS A 76 -8.67 -3.32 -11.86
N ASP A 77 -7.84 -4.35 -11.78
CA ASP A 77 -6.79 -4.48 -10.76
C ASP A 77 -5.49 -3.76 -11.15
N GLY A 78 -5.53 -2.42 -11.17
CA GLY A 78 -4.36 -1.58 -11.41
C GLY A 78 -3.56 -1.26 -10.14
N ALA A 79 -2.24 -1.24 -10.23
CA ALA A 79 -1.36 -0.82 -9.13
C ALA A 79 -1.49 0.68 -8.82
N ASP A 80 -1.85 1.48 -9.83
CA ASP A 80 -2.04 2.94 -9.71
C ASP A 80 -3.24 3.34 -8.85
N ASP A 81 -4.13 2.39 -8.52
CA ASP A 81 -5.27 2.63 -7.64
C ASP A 81 -4.86 2.70 -6.15
N PHE A 82 -3.66 2.21 -5.79
CA PHE A 82 -3.19 2.21 -4.41
C PHE A 82 -2.39 3.48 -4.11
N THR A 83 -2.72 4.11 -2.98
CA THR A 83 -2.10 5.38 -2.56
C THR A 83 -1.44 5.28 -1.20
N HIS A 84 -1.81 4.30 -0.39
CA HIS A 84 -1.27 4.11 0.95
C HIS A 84 -0.89 2.66 1.19
N TRP A 85 -0.02 2.46 2.17
CA TRP A 85 0.34 1.15 2.67
C TRP A 85 0.34 1.12 4.19
N ARG A 86 0.07 -0.07 4.73
CA ARG A 86 0.20 -0.40 6.15
C ARG A 86 0.95 -1.72 6.27
N LEU A 87 2.01 -1.74 7.07
CA LEU A 87 2.73 -2.97 7.43
C LEU A 87 2.47 -3.28 8.90
N VAL A 88 1.90 -4.45 9.18
CA VAL A 88 1.71 -4.96 10.54
C VAL A 88 2.62 -6.17 10.73
N ILE A 89 3.38 -6.19 11.81
CA ILE A 89 4.15 -7.35 12.26
C ILE A 89 3.54 -7.85 13.57
N SER A 90 3.14 -9.12 13.59
CA SER A 90 2.54 -9.76 14.76
C SER A 90 3.23 -11.08 15.08
N GLY A 91 3.58 -11.27 16.34
CA GLY A 91 4.12 -12.51 16.89
C GLY A 91 4.10 -12.48 18.41
N LYS A 92 4.55 -13.56 19.06
CA LYS A 92 4.56 -13.66 20.53
C LYS A 92 5.37 -12.56 21.23
N LYS A 93 6.39 -12.02 20.53
CA LYS A 93 7.30 -10.98 21.02
C LYS A 93 7.30 -9.72 20.14
N ALA A 94 6.60 -9.74 19.00
CA ALA A 94 6.57 -8.63 18.04
C ALA A 94 5.15 -8.05 17.93
N ALA A 95 5.05 -6.73 18.08
CA ALA A 95 3.83 -5.98 17.82
C ALA A 95 4.23 -4.62 17.23
N TYR A 96 4.40 -4.58 15.90
CA TYR A 96 4.79 -3.38 15.18
C TYR A 96 3.72 -3.00 14.15
N ALA A 97 3.51 -1.71 13.97
CA ALA A 97 2.66 -1.17 12.92
C ALA A 97 3.34 0.04 12.29
N PHE A 98 3.44 0.01 10.96
CA PHE A 98 3.98 1.08 10.14
C PHE A 98 2.96 1.48 9.09
N TYR A 99 3.01 2.74 8.71
CA TYR A 99 2.07 3.38 7.80
C TYR A 99 2.85 4.29 6.88
N GLY A 100 2.38 4.43 5.64
CA GLY A 100 2.91 5.43 4.75
C GLY A 100 2.06 5.59 3.50
N GLU A 101 2.41 6.63 2.75
CA GLU A 101 1.89 6.86 1.42
C GLU A 101 2.79 6.17 0.40
N LEU A 102 2.21 5.74 -0.72
CA LEU A 102 2.97 5.37 -1.89
C LEU A 102 3.39 6.65 -2.60
N ALA A 103 4.63 6.71 -3.08
CA ALA A 103 5.01 7.77 -3.98
C ALA A 103 4.07 7.70 -5.19
N SER A 104 3.38 8.79 -5.49
CA SER A 104 2.57 8.87 -6.70
C SER A 104 3.43 8.45 -7.89
N ALA A 105 2.87 7.60 -8.76
CA ALA A 105 3.43 7.39 -10.08
C ALA A 105 3.75 8.77 -10.66
N ARG A 106 4.95 8.91 -11.22
CA ARG A 106 5.64 10.17 -11.53
C ARG A 106 4.72 11.26 -12.13
N PRO A 107 5.08 12.54 -12.00
CA PRO A 107 4.31 13.67 -12.55
C PRO A 107 4.16 13.65 -14.08
N ASP A 108 4.78 12.73 -14.81
CA ASP A 108 4.70 12.60 -16.28
C ASP A 108 3.29 12.22 -16.78
N HIS A 109 2.44 11.62 -15.93
CA HIS A 109 1.03 11.38 -16.28
C HIS A 109 0.10 12.57 -16.08
N ALA A 110 0.45 13.54 -15.22
CA ALA A 110 -0.35 14.76 -15.05
C ALA A 110 -0.23 15.69 -16.26
N GLU A 111 0.95 15.70 -16.90
CA GLU A 111 1.22 16.50 -18.09
C GLU A 111 0.56 15.89 -19.35
N GLN A 112 0.49 14.55 -19.45
CA GLN A 112 -0.32 13.90 -20.49
C GLN A 112 -1.82 14.19 -20.37
N ARG A 113 -2.37 14.27 -19.14
CA ARG A 113 -3.78 14.61 -18.93
C ARG A 113 -4.11 16.06 -19.33
N LYS A 114 -3.18 17.00 -19.16
CA LYS A 114 -3.33 18.38 -19.66
C LYS A 114 -3.20 18.46 -21.18
N SER A 115 -2.24 17.74 -21.77
CA SER A 115 -2.00 17.73 -23.22
C SER A 115 -3.20 17.19 -24.02
N VAL A 116 -3.86 16.13 -23.53
CA VAL A 116 -5.06 15.58 -24.17
C VAL A 116 -6.27 16.52 -24.06
N HIS A 117 -6.40 17.28 -22.96
CA HIS A 117 -7.46 18.28 -22.82
C HIS A 117 -7.28 19.46 -23.78
N ASP A 118 -6.06 19.98 -23.95
CA ASP A 118 -5.78 21.08 -24.88
C ASP A 118 -5.90 20.68 -26.35
N ALA A 119 -5.58 19.42 -26.70
CA ALA A 119 -5.74 18.90 -28.06
C ALA A 119 -7.21 18.71 -28.48
N THR A 120 -8.12 18.55 -27.51
CA THR A 120 -9.56 18.30 -27.77
C THR A 120 -10.37 19.59 -27.87
N VAL A 121 -9.88 20.72 -27.33
CA VAL A 121 -10.56 22.02 -27.38
C VAL A 121 -10.26 22.82 -28.67
N LYS A 122 -9.32 22.35 -29.50
CA LYS A 122 -8.96 22.97 -30.79
C LYS A 122 -9.40 22.18 -32.04
N GLY A 123 -10.33 21.24 -31.89
CA GLY A 123 -10.95 20.51 -33.00
C GLY A 123 -12.26 21.14 -33.46
#